data_AF-A0A7C3HBF1-F1
#
_entry.id   AF-A0A7C3HBF1-F1
#
_cell.length_a   1.000
_cell.length_b   1.000
_cell.length_c   1.000
_cell.angle_alpha   90.00
_cell.angle_beta   90.00
_cell.angle_gamma   90.00
#
_symmetry.space_group_name_H-M   'P 1'
#
loop_
_entity.id
_entity.type
_entity.pdbx_description
1 polymer ?
#
loop_
_entity_poly.entity_id
_entity_poly.type
_entity_poly.pdbx_seq_one_letter_code
_entity_poly.pdbx_strand_id
1 'polypeptide(L)'
;MRERGMLTPEDGRSQIAEEMRAIKRPLIKKAFSVDVSAENHHNLIMVTSSVPGEGKSYSSINLAVSIAMELDRTALLVDADVAKPSIAQYLGFRAKKGLVDYLMEERISLSDIMIKTDLPKLSILPAGRQYHYSTELLASENMLTLLDELSRRYHDRIIIFDSPPILATSEAEVLANQVGQVVVVVEAVKTSQHVLQEAMAKIPNANISGLILNKSRVKGGGSSYGYGYG
;
A
#
# COMPACT_ATOMS: atom_id res chain seq x y z
N MET A 1 3.77 -2.81 17.85
CA MET A 1 2.69 -2.75 16.84
C MET A 1 1.32 -2.58 17.49
N ARG A 2 0.90 -3.46 18.41
CA ARG A 2 -0.39 -3.38 19.14
C ARG A 2 -0.70 -2.03 19.80
N GLU A 3 0.25 -1.45 20.53
CA GLU A 3 0.07 -0.13 21.20
C GLU A 3 -0.22 1.02 20.23
N ARG A 4 0.13 0.86 18.94
CA ARG A 4 -0.15 1.83 17.87
C ARG A 4 -1.42 1.49 17.09
N GLY A 5 -2.23 0.54 17.57
CA GLY A 5 -3.44 0.05 16.90
C GLY A 5 -3.17 -0.86 15.70
N MET A 6 -1.93 -1.25 15.43
CA MET A 6 -1.61 -2.08 14.25
C MET A 6 -1.92 -3.55 14.49
N LEU A 7 -2.34 -4.22 13.42
CA LEU A 7 -2.53 -5.65 13.35
C LEU A 7 -1.24 -6.41 13.62
N THR A 8 -1.39 -7.44 14.42
CA THR A 8 -0.41 -8.50 14.64
C THR A 8 -1.02 -9.84 14.28
N PRO A 9 -0.21 -10.87 13.98
CA PRO A 9 -0.73 -12.20 13.63
C PRO A 9 -1.65 -12.82 14.69
N GLU A 10 -1.52 -12.40 15.94
CA GLU A 10 -2.33 -12.84 17.08
C GLU A 10 -3.72 -12.18 17.16
N ASP A 11 -3.99 -11.13 16.39
CA ASP A 11 -5.20 -10.29 16.51
C ASP A 11 -6.44 -10.88 15.80
N GLY A 12 -6.55 -12.21 15.81
CA GLY A 12 -7.42 -13.03 14.95
C GLY A 12 -8.84 -12.48 14.68
N ARG A 13 -9.57 -12.01 15.69
CA ARG A 13 -10.94 -11.43 15.53
C ARG A 13 -11.06 -10.00 16.04
N SER A 14 -9.98 -9.23 16.00
CA SER A 14 -10.06 -7.79 16.31
C SER A 14 -10.93 -7.06 15.27
N GLN A 15 -11.53 -5.93 15.66
CA GLN A 15 -12.30 -5.07 14.76
C GLN A 15 -11.47 -4.67 13.53
N ILE A 16 -10.21 -4.29 13.75
CA ILE A 16 -9.27 -3.88 12.70
C ILE A 16 -9.01 -5.05 11.74
N ALA A 17 -8.97 -6.29 12.23
CA ALA A 17 -8.78 -7.47 11.38
C ALA A 17 -9.98 -7.67 10.46
N GLU A 18 -11.21 -7.50 10.95
CA GLU A 18 -12.42 -7.56 10.12
C GLU A 18 -12.49 -6.42 9.09
N GLU A 19 -12.16 -5.19 9.50
CA GLU A 19 -12.09 -4.03 8.60
C GLU A 19 -11.06 -4.27 7.48
N MET A 20 -9.86 -4.74 7.82
CA MET A 20 -8.83 -5.07 6.83
C MET A 20 -9.21 -6.28 5.97
N ARG A 21 -10.01 -7.22 6.48
CA ARG A 21 -10.59 -8.30 5.65
C ARG A 21 -11.57 -7.75 4.63
N ALA A 22 -12.44 -6.83 5.03
CA ALA A 22 -13.38 -6.18 4.13
C ALA A 22 -12.63 -5.40 3.03
N ILE A 23 -11.55 -4.71 3.39
CA ILE A 23 -10.70 -3.96 2.45
C ILE A 23 -9.94 -4.90 1.50
N LYS A 24 -9.27 -5.94 2.00
CA LYS A 24 -8.37 -6.76 1.16
C LYS A 24 -9.08 -7.68 0.18
N ARG A 25 -10.29 -8.17 0.52
CA ARG A 25 -11.03 -9.14 -0.32
C ARG A 25 -11.23 -8.68 -1.77
N PRO A 26 -11.80 -7.49 -2.04
CA PRO A 26 -11.94 -7.00 -3.42
C PRO A 26 -10.58 -6.78 -4.09
N LEU A 27 -9.56 -6.34 -3.34
CA LEU A 27 -8.22 -6.11 -3.89
C LEU A 27 -7.54 -7.41 -4.34
N ILE A 28 -7.60 -8.46 -3.53
CA ILE A 28 -7.10 -9.80 -3.88
C ILE A 28 -7.87 -10.35 -5.08
N LYS A 29 -9.20 -10.20 -5.09
CA LYS A 29 -10.03 -10.67 -6.21
C LYS A 29 -9.63 -10.00 -7.52
N LYS A 30 -9.43 -8.68 -7.53
CA LYS A 30 -8.99 -7.93 -8.71
C LYS A 30 -7.55 -8.28 -9.12
N ALA A 31 -6.66 -8.49 -8.15
CA ALA A 31 -5.27 -8.87 -8.41
C ALA A 31 -5.12 -10.22 -9.15
N PHE A 32 -6.07 -11.15 -8.98
CA PHE A 32 -5.98 -12.52 -9.49
C PHE A 32 -7.21 -13.00 -10.27
N SER A 33 -8.05 -12.09 -10.77
CA SER A 33 -9.17 -12.48 -11.63
C SER A 33 -8.72 -13.01 -12.99
N VAL A 34 -9.41 -14.02 -13.51
CA VAL A 34 -9.04 -14.78 -14.72
C VAL A 34 -9.02 -13.93 -16.00
N ASP A 35 -9.81 -12.84 -16.05
CA ASP A 35 -9.93 -11.96 -17.22
C ASP A 35 -8.87 -10.85 -17.27
N VAL A 36 -7.88 -10.91 -16.39
CA VAL A 36 -6.87 -9.86 -16.26
C VAL A 36 -5.67 -10.17 -17.15
N SER A 37 -5.44 -9.35 -18.17
CA SER A 37 -4.15 -9.37 -18.88
C SER A 37 -3.03 -9.03 -17.90
N ALA A 38 -1.91 -9.76 -18.00
CA ALA A 38 -0.70 -9.53 -17.20
C ALA A 38 -0.09 -8.11 -17.39
N GLU A 39 -0.58 -7.37 -18.37
CA GLU A 39 -0.15 -6.02 -18.75
C GLU A 39 -0.63 -4.94 -17.78
N ASN A 40 -1.67 -5.22 -16.98
CA ASN A 40 -2.33 -4.18 -16.17
C ASN A 40 -1.87 -4.13 -14.71
N HIS A 41 -0.79 -4.83 -14.34
CA HIS A 41 -0.15 -4.74 -13.00
C HIS A 41 -1.13 -4.79 -11.81
N HIS A 42 -2.17 -5.63 -11.87
CA HIS A 42 -3.24 -5.64 -10.85
C HIS A 42 -2.77 -6.12 -9.48
N ASN A 43 -1.68 -6.87 -9.37
CA ASN A 43 -1.09 -7.22 -8.08
C ASN A 43 -0.26 -6.08 -7.47
N LEU A 44 -0.07 -4.97 -8.17
CA LEU A 44 0.52 -3.74 -7.66
C LEU A 44 -0.60 -2.83 -7.12
N ILE A 45 -0.55 -2.56 -5.82
CA ILE A 45 -1.52 -1.75 -5.09
C ILE A 45 -0.81 -0.53 -4.52
N MET A 46 -1.18 0.66 -4.99
CA MET A 46 -0.76 1.91 -4.37
C MET A 46 -1.73 2.29 -3.26
N VAL A 47 -1.19 2.60 -2.09
CA VAL A 47 -1.92 3.23 -0.99
C VAL A 47 -1.45 4.67 -0.92
N THR A 48 -2.39 5.60 -1.10
CA THR A 48 -2.14 7.04 -1.06
C THR A 48 -3.16 7.74 -0.18
N SER A 49 -3.04 9.04 -0.02
CA SER A 49 -4.04 9.88 0.62
C SER A 49 -4.23 11.16 -0.18
N SER A 50 -5.30 11.91 0.08
CA SER A 50 -5.49 13.21 -0.56
C SER A 50 -4.45 14.22 -0.07
N VAL A 51 -4.21 14.27 1.24
CA VAL A 51 -3.32 15.22 1.90
C VAL A 51 -2.45 14.54 2.97
N PRO A 52 -1.36 15.19 3.44
CA PRO A 52 -0.52 14.62 4.49
C PRO A 52 -1.28 14.34 5.79
N GLY A 53 -0.93 13.23 6.45
CA GLY A 53 -1.39 12.93 7.81
C GLY A 53 -2.68 12.12 7.91
N GLU A 54 -3.31 11.71 6.80
CA GLU A 54 -4.57 10.93 6.83
C GLU A 54 -4.37 9.46 7.25
N GLY A 55 -3.12 9.02 7.39
CA GLY A 55 -2.76 7.69 7.91
C GLY A 55 -2.56 6.62 6.84
N LYS A 56 -2.20 7.01 5.62
CA LYS A 56 -1.83 6.11 4.52
C LYS A 56 -0.83 5.01 4.92
N SER A 57 0.23 5.37 5.63
CA SER A 57 1.29 4.45 6.05
C SER A 57 0.81 3.45 7.11
N TYR A 58 -0.10 3.87 7.97
CA TYR A 58 -0.78 2.96 8.90
C TYR A 58 -1.65 1.96 8.14
N SER A 59 -2.46 2.44 7.17
CA SER A 59 -3.33 1.59 6.37
C SER A 59 -2.53 0.62 5.49
N SER A 60 -1.43 1.05 4.88
CA SER A 60 -0.58 0.21 4.03
C SER A 60 0.08 -0.93 4.82
N ILE A 61 0.59 -0.64 6.02
CA ILE A 61 1.16 -1.66 6.93
C ILE A 61 0.08 -2.70 7.30
N ASN A 62 -1.08 -2.25 7.78
CA ASN A 62 -2.15 -3.15 8.19
C ASN A 62 -2.69 -4.00 7.05
N LEU A 63 -2.80 -3.40 5.84
CA LEU A 63 -3.20 -4.12 4.65
C LEU A 63 -2.16 -5.19 4.28
N ALA A 64 -0.87 -4.85 4.31
CA ALA A 64 0.21 -5.80 4.01
C ALA A 64 0.25 -6.97 5.01
N VAL A 65 0.11 -6.70 6.31
CA VAL A 65 -0.01 -7.73 7.35
C VAL A 65 -1.23 -8.61 7.09
N SER A 66 -2.39 -8.00 6.82
CA SER A 66 -3.62 -8.75 6.58
C SER A 66 -3.52 -9.65 5.34
N ILE A 67 -2.87 -9.19 4.25
CA ILE A 67 -2.62 -10.02 3.07
C ILE A 67 -1.64 -11.15 3.38
N ALA A 68 -0.55 -10.88 4.11
CA ALA A 68 0.41 -11.91 4.50
C ALA A 68 -0.17 -12.98 5.46
N MET A 69 -1.33 -12.74 6.06
CA MET A 69 -2.07 -13.74 6.83
C MET A 69 -2.93 -14.68 5.96
N GLU A 70 -3.18 -14.37 4.69
CA GLU A 70 -3.90 -15.26 3.76
C GLU A 70 -3.09 -16.51 3.47
N LEU A 71 -3.73 -17.68 3.36
CA LEU A 71 -3.03 -18.97 3.24
C LEU A 71 -2.13 -19.05 1.99
N ASP A 72 -2.62 -18.56 0.86
CA ASP A 72 -2.07 -18.72 -0.49
C ASP A 72 -1.42 -17.45 -1.06
N ARG A 73 -1.20 -16.41 -0.23
CA ARG A 73 -0.64 -15.13 -0.68
C ARG A 73 0.56 -14.69 0.12
N THR A 74 1.44 -13.96 -0.56
CA THR A 74 2.55 -13.22 0.05
C THR A 74 2.41 -11.72 -0.20
N ALA A 75 2.98 -10.91 0.70
CA ALA A 75 2.94 -9.46 0.61
C ALA A 75 4.36 -8.87 0.59
N LEU A 76 4.56 -7.89 -0.28
CA LEU A 76 5.70 -6.97 -0.24
C LEU A 76 5.20 -5.56 0.07
N LEU A 77 5.65 -4.97 1.17
CA LEU A 77 5.38 -3.57 1.50
C LEU A 77 6.56 -2.71 1.02
N VAL A 78 6.30 -1.77 0.11
CA VAL A 78 7.29 -0.84 -0.44
C VAL A 78 7.05 0.55 0.15
N ASP A 79 8.08 1.15 0.75
CA ASP A 79 8.05 2.55 1.20
C ASP A 79 8.45 3.45 0.01
N ALA A 80 7.44 3.88 -0.76
CA ALA A 80 7.59 4.72 -1.94
C ALA A 80 7.44 6.22 -1.63
N ASP A 81 7.15 6.60 -0.37
CA ASP A 81 7.21 7.98 0.10
C ASP A 81 8.67 8.35 0.44
N VAL A 82 9.51 8.41 -0.60
CA VAL A 82 10.95 8.66 -0.47
C VAL A 82 11.27 10.04 0.10
N ALA A 83 10.35 11.00 -0.01
CA ALA A 83 10.48 12.33 0.57
C ALA A 83 10.30 12.30 2.10
N LYS A 84 9.32 11.54 2.60
CA LYS A 84 9.02 11.40 4.03
C LYS A 84 8.77 9.93 4.41
N PRO A 85 9.81 9.07 4.32
CA PRO A 85 9.65 7.64 4.55
C PRO A 85 9.30 7.39 6.02
N SER A 86 8.32 6.52 6.25
CA SER A 86 7.76 6.33 7.59
C SER A 86 7.67 4.87 8.03
N ILE A 87 7.76 3.92 7.10
CA ILE A 87 7.55 2.50 7.39
C ILE A 87 8.60 1.98 8.38
N ALA A 88 9.86 2.35 8.20
CA ALA A 88 10.94 1.98 9.11
C ALA A 88 10.70 2.46 10.55
N GLN A 89 10.20 3.69 10.71
CA GLN A 89 9.86 4.27 12.02
C GLN A 89 8.63 3.57 12.65
N TYR A 90 7.64 3.24 11.84
CA TYR A 90 6.44 2.54 12.30
C TYR A 90 6.76 1.14 12.82
N LEU A 91 7.63 0.42 12.12
CA LEU A 91 7.97 -0.97 12.41
C LEU A 91 9.22 -1.13 13.29
N GLY A 92 9.95 -0.04 13.57
CA GLY A 92 11.04 -0.01 14.54
C GLY A 92 12.36 -0.61 14.04
N PHE A 93 12.63 -0.56 12.73
CA PHE A 93 13.88 -1.03 12.15
C PHE A 93 14.67 0.10 11.48
N ARG A 94 15.92 -0.16 11.13
CA ARG A 94 16.77 0.74 10.33
C ARG A 94 17.17 0.04 9.04
N ALA A 95 17.07 0.74 7.92
CA ALA A 95 17.55 0.28 6.62
C ALA A 95 18.66 1.20 6.11
N LYS A 96 19.75 0.60 5.64
CA LYS A 96 20.86 1.35 5.01
C LYS A 96 20.70 1.51 3.51
N LYS A 97 20.00 0.56 2.88
CA LYS A 97 19.72 0.51 1.44
C LYS A 97 18.24 0.25 1.23
N GLY A 98 17.69 0.72 0.12
CA GLY A 98 16.28 0.55 -0.22
C GLY A 98 15.99 0.89 -1.68
N LEU A 99 14.74 1.30 -1.93
CA LEU A 99 14.23 1.65 -3.26
C LEU A 99 15.11 2.68 -3.97
N VAL A 100 15.48 3.78 -3.31
CA VAL A 100 16.32 4.83 -3.92
C VAL A 100 17.68 4.27 -4.32
N ASP A 101 18.33 3.49 -3.44
CA ASP A 101 19.64 2.88 -3.75
C ASP A 101 19.55 1.95 -4.97
N TYR A 102 18.46 1.19 -5.11
CA TYR A 102 18.22 0.33 -6.27
C TYR A 102 18.06 1.10 -7.57
N LEU A 103 17.27 2.18 -7.54
CA LEU A 103 17.00 2.99 -8.73
C LEU A 103 18.26 3.74 -9.21
N MET A 104 19.23 3.95 -8.33
CA MET A 104 20.50 4.64 -8.62
C MET A 104 21.66 3.71 -8.99
N GLU A 105 21.78 2.54 -8.37
CA GLU A 105 22.96 1.67 -8.50
C GLU A 105 22.67 0.46 -9.42
N GLU A 106 23.35 0.37 -10.56
CA GLU A 106 23.17 -0.71 -11.56
C GLU A 106 23.42 -2.14 -11.05
N ARG A 107 24.11 -2.29 -9.90
CA ARG A 107 24.59 -3.59 -9.39
C ARG A 107 23.93 -4.05 -8.10
N ILE A 108 22.88 -3.37 -7.63
CA ILE A 108 22.11 -3.82 -6.47
C ILE A 108 20.98 -4.74 -6.95
N SER A 109 20.85 -5.92 -6.36
CA SER A 109 19.69 -6.79 -6.60
C SER A 109 18.55 -6.47 -5.64
N LEU A 110 17.30 -6.78 -6.03
CA LEU A 110 16.15 -6.66 -5.13
C LEU A 110 16.31 -7.46 -3.84
N SER A 111 17.00 -8.61 -3.89
CA SER A 111 17.28 -9.42 -2.70
C SER A 111 18.19 -8.72 -1.68
N ASP A 112 19.02 -7.77 -2.10
CA ASP A 112 19.97 -7.06 -1.21
C ASP A 112 19.31 -5.96 -0.39
N ILE A 113 18.13 -5.51 -0.82
CA ILE A 113 17.40 -4.37 -0.25
C ILE A 113 16.06 -4.76 0.38
N MET A 114 15.58 -5.97 0.12
CA MET A 114 14.40 -6.50 0.77
C MET A 114 14.72 -7.01 2.19
N ILE A 115 13.91 -6.59 3.15
CA ILE A 115 14.00 -6.98 4.54
C ILE A 115 12.91 -8.03 4.82
N LYS A 116 13.31 -9.20 5.33
CA LYS A 116 12.37 -10.20 5.85
C LYS A 116 11.87 -9.76 7.22
N THR A 117 10.58 -9.97 7.48
CA THR A 117 9.97 -9.70 8.77
C THR A 117 9.86 -10.98 9.60
N ASP A 118 9.44 -10.83 10.85
CA ASP A 118 9.01 -11.93 11.73
C ASP A 118 7.71 -12.60 11.24
N LEU A 119 6.96 -11.96 10.33
CA LEU A 119 5.84 -12.55 9.62
C LEU A 119 6.33 -13.21 8.31
N PRO A 120 6.34 -14.57 8.20
CA PRO A 120 7.05 -15.27 7.13
C PRO A 120 6.68 -14.89 5.69
N LYS A 121 5.43 -14.45 5.47
CA LYS A 121 4.89 -14.09 4.14
C LYS A 121 4.86 -12.58 3.90
N LEU A 122 5.50 -11.79 4.77
CA LEU A 122 5.66 -10.35 4.63
C LEU A 122 7.14 -9.99 4.49
N SER A 123 7.46 -9.31 3.39
CA SER A 123 8.75 -8.65 3.19
C SER A 123 8.55 -7.15 3.04
N ILE A 124 9.60 -6.38 3.31
CA ILE A 124 9.57 -4.91 3.24
C ILE A 124 10.69 -4.45 2.30
N LEU A 125 10.37 -3.54 1.38
CA LEU A 125 11.33 -2.76 0.62
C LEU A 125 11.32 -1.33 1.19
N PRO A 126 12.29 -0.95 2.03
CA PRO A 126 12.37 0.39 2.59
C PRO A 126 12.73 1.42 1.50
N ALA A 127 12.51 2.72 1.78
CA ALA A 127 12.83 3.79 0.84
C ALA A 127 14.32 3.88 0.54
N GLY A 128 15.19 3.59 1.53
CA GLY A 128 16.64 3.69 1.38
C GLY A 128 17.18 5.06 1.78
N ARG A 129 18.32 5.44 1.20
CA ARG A 129 18.95 6.75 1.49
C ARG A 129 18.14 7.89 0.87
N GLN A 130 18.03 9.00 1.58
CA GLN A 130 17.48 10.23 1.01
C GLN A 130 18.42 10.77 -0.07
N TYR A 131 17.86 11.12 -1.21
CA TYR A 131 18.59 11.70 -2.34
C TYR A 131 17.85 12.94 -2.85
N HIS A 132 18.62 13.92 -3.35
CA HIS A 132 18.04 15.19 -3.80
C HIS A 132 17.05 15.05 -4.95
N TYR A 133 17.24 14.05 -5.82
CA TYR A 133 16.33 13.74 -6.94
C TYR A 133 15.57 12.42 -6.73
N SER A 134 15.31 12.02 -5.48
CA SER A 134 14.55 10.79 -5.17
C SER A 134 13.17 10.78 -5.84
N THR A 135 12.60 11.97 -6.00
CA THR A 135 11.30 12.27 -6.59
C THR A 135 11.29 11.91 -8.09
N GLU A 136 12.27 12.38 -8.85
CA GLU A 136 12.46 12.10 -10.28
C GLU A 136 12.79 10.63 -10.54
N LEU A 137 13.48 9.97 -9.61
CA LEU A 137 13.76 8.54 -9.70
C LEU A 137 12.49 7.69 -9.72
N LEU A 138 11.41 8.11 -9.04
CA LEU A 138 10.12 7.40 -9.07
C LEU A 138 9.41 7.51 -10.44
N ALA A 139 9.77 8.50 -11.25
CA ALA A 139 9.26 8.67 -12.61
C ALA A 139 10.23 8.11 -13.69
N SER A 140 11.33 7.47 -13.28
CA SER A 140 12.35 6.96 -14.19
C SER A 140 11.96 5.64 -14.88
N GLU A 141 12.62 5.33 -16.00
CA GLU A 141 12.52 4.03 -16.67
C GLU A 141 12.94 2.87 -15.76
N ASN A 142 13.88 3.11 -14.84
CA ASN A 142 14.29 2.12 -13.83
C ASN A 142 13.13 1.75 -12.89
N MET A 143 12.29 2.73 -12.53
CA MET A 143 11.10 2.46 -11.73
C MET A 143 10.07 1.66 -12.53
N LEU A 144 9.85 1.99 -13.80
CA LEU A 144 8.95 1.21 -14.66
C LEU A 144 9.41 -0.24 -14.79
N THR A 145 10.71 -0.45 -15.01
CA THR A 145 11.33 -1.78 -15.08
C THR A 145 11.18 -2.54 -13.75
N LEU A 146 11.33 -1.84 -12.62
CA LEU A 146 11.12 -2.43 -11.31
C LEU A 146 9.65 -2.85 -11.09
N LEU A 147 8.69 -2.01 -11.46
CA LEU A 147 7.26 -2.33 -11.32
C LEU A 147 6.90 -3.55 -12.17
N ASP A 148 7.40 -3.60 -13.39
CA ASP A 148 7.24 -4.73 -14.31
C ASP A 148 7.83 -6.02 -13.72
N GLU A 149 9.07 -5.97 -13.21
CA GLU A 149 9.70 -7.10 -12.54
C GLU A 149 8.89 -7.56 -11.33
N LEU A 150 8.53 -6.63 -10.43
CA LEU A 150 7.78 -6.93 -9.21
C LEU A 150 6.43 -7.57 -9.51
N SER A 151 5.75 -7.13 -10.57
CA SER A 151 4.44 -7.65 -10.96
C SER A 151 4.50 -9.12 -11.41
N ARG A 152 5.60 -9.54 -12.06
CA ARG A 152 5.74 -10.86 -12.68
C ARG A 152 6.58 -11.85 -11.87
N ARG A 153 7.44 -11.36 -10.98
CA ARG A 153 8.44 -12.20 -10.29
C ARG A 153 7.84 -13.32 -9.44
N TYR A 154 6.70 -13.07 -8.80
CA TYR A 154 6.04 -14.05 -7.93
C TYR A 154 4.52 -14.05 -8.17
N HIS A 155 3.99 -15.17 -8.65
CA HIS A 155 2.58 -15.33 -9.04
C HIS A 155 1.58 -15.21 -7.87
N ASP A 156 2.03 -15.39 -6.63
CA ASP A 156 1.22 -15.36 -5.41
C ASP A 156 1.38 -14.05 -4.62
N ARG A 157 2.20 -13.12 -5.12
CA ARG A 157 2.61 -11.92 -4.39
C ARG A 157 1.76 -10.71 -4.76
N ILE A 158 1.31 -10.00 -3.73
CA ILE A 158 0.76 -8.65 -3.82
C ILE A 158 1.82 -7.65 -3.33
N ILE A 159 1.95 -6.55 -4.06
CA ILE A 159 2.89 -5.48 -3.74
C ILE A 159 2.10 -4.25 -3.32
N ILE A 160 2.32 -3.76 -2.10
CA ILE A 160 1.67 -2.60 -1.52
C ILE A 160 2.68 -1.46 -1.48
N PHE A 161 2.43 -0.37 -2.22
CA PHE A 161 3.24 0.84 -2.18
C PHE A 161 2.64 1.84 -1.20
N ASP A 162 3.34 2.18 -0.12
CA ASP A 162 3.06 3.38 0.66
C ASP A 162 3.62 4.59 -0.08
N SER A 163 2.75 5.40 -0.65
CA SER A 163 3.12 6.52 -1.52
C SER A 163 2.92 7.87 -0.84
N PRO A 164 3.48 8.98 -1.36
CA PRO A 164 3.12 10.32 -0.90
C PRO A 164 1.63 10.64 -1.15
N PRO A 165 1.08 11.68 -0.50
CA PRO A 165 -0.27 12.16 -0.80
C PRO A 165 -0.40 12.66 -2.23
N ILE A 166 -1.46 12.27 -2.94
CA ILE A 166 -1.63 12.50 -4.38
C ILE A 166 -1.70 13.98 -4.76
N LEU A 167 -2.23 14.85 -3.90
CA LEU A 167 -2.27 16.31 -4.16
C LEU A 167 -0.98 17.04 -3.79
N ALA A 168 -0.05 16.37 -3.12
CA ALA A 168 1.19 16.99 -2.66
C ALA A 168 2.33 16.87 -3.68
N THR A 169 2.26 15.91 -4.61
CA THR A 169 3.42 15.46 -5.40
C THR A 169 2.98 14.91 -6.76
N SER A 170 3.64 15.30 -7.85
CA SER A 170 3.42 14.76 -9.20
C SER A 170 3.77 13.27 -9.32
N GLU A 171 4.66 12.79 -8.47
CA GLU A 171 5.25 11.45 -8.54
C GLU A 171 4.26 10.39 -8.08
N ALA A 172 3.40 10.75 -7.13
CA ALA A 172 2.27 9.93 -6.76
C ALA A 172 1.32 9.74 -7.97
N GLU A 173 1.10 10.77 -8.79
CA GLU A 173 0.29 10.64 -10.01
C GLU A 173 0.96 9.71 -11.03
N VAL A 174 2.27 9.86 -11.23
CA VAL A 174 3.03 8.96 -12.11
C VAL A 174 2.91 7.51 -11.64
N LEU A 175 3.13 7.23 -10.36
CA LEU A 175 2.99 5.88 -9.80
C LEU A 175 1.56 5.35 -9.93
N ALA A 176 0.55 6.19 -9.72
CA ALA A 176 -0.87 5.82 -9.85
C ALA A 176 -1.25 5.36 -11.27
N ASN A 177 -0.53 5.86 -12.29
CA ASN A 177 -0.69 5.44 -13.68
C ASN A 177 -0.03 4.09 -14.00
N GLN A 178 0.92 3.63 -13.17
CA GLN A 178 1.70 2.42 -13.43
C GLN A 178 1.24 1.18 -12.64
N VAL A 179 0.39 1.39 -11.63
CA VAL A 179 -0.20 0.31 -10.82
C VAL A 179 -1.62 -0.03 -11.28
N GLY A 180 -2.06 -1.28 -11.13
CA GLY A 180 -3.42 -1.68 -11.50
C GLY A 180 -4.48 -1.37 -10.43
N GLN A 181 -4.06 -1.05 -9.21
CA GLN A 181 -4.95 -0.76 -8.10
C GLN A 181 -4.47 0.43 -7.26
N VAL A 182 -5.39 1.35 -6.96
CA VAL A 182 -5.15 2.48 -6.06
C VAL A 182 -6.21 2.49 -4.96
N VAL A 183 -5.74 2.60 -3.72
CA VAL A 183 -6.56 2.76 -2.52
C VAL A 183 -6.27 4.13 -1.92
N VAL A 184 -7.29 4.96 -1.79
CA VAL A 184 -7.16 6.32 -1.23
C VAL A 184 -7.61 6.34 0.21
N VAL A 185 -6.72 6.74 1.11
CA VAL A 185 -6.99 6.90 2.53
C VAL A 185 -7.41 8.34 2.81
N VAL A 186 -8.56 8.51 3.45
CA VAL A 186 -9.11 9.81 3.82
C VAL A 186 -9.34 9.91 5.32
N GLU A 187 -9.06 11.07 5.90
CA GLU A 187 -9.32 11.31 7.33
C GLU A 187 -10.80 11.63 7.56
N ALA A 188 -11.45 10.82 8.40
CA ALA A 188 -12.85 11.00 8.77
C ALA A 188 -13.10 12.39 9.37
N VAL A 189 -14.22 13.01 8.97
CA VAL A 189 -14.70 14.33 9.45
C VAL A 189 -13.82 15.52 9.04
N LYS A 190 -12.50 15.33 8.86
CA LYS A 190 -11.55 16.40 8.55
C LYS A 190 -11.41 16.67 7.06
N THR A 191 -11.36 15.64 6.23
CA THR A 191 -11.12 15.80 4.79
C THR A 191 -12.43 16.18 4.10
N SER A 192 -12.42 17.28 3.37
CA SER A 192 -13.61 17.76 2.66
C SER A 192 -13.87 16.93 1.40
N GLN A 193 -15.14 16.85 0.98
CA GLN A 193 -15.50 16.16 -0.26
C GLN A 193 -14.81 16.77 -1.49
N HIS A 194 -14.60 18.08 -1.49
CA HIS A 194 -13.90 18.78 -2.56
C HIS A 194 -12.45 18.32 -2.70
N VAL A 195 -11.71 18.25 -1.58
CA VAL A 195 -10.32 17.75 -1.56
C VAL A 195 -10.24 16.30 -2.02
N LEU A 196 -11.22 15.46 -1.63
CA LEU A 196 -11.29 14.09 -2.13
C LEU A 196 -11.56 14.03 -3.63
N GLN A 197 -12.46 14.85 -4.16
CA GLN A 197 -12.76 14.89 -5.60
C GLN A 197 -11.54 15.31 -6.42
N GLU A 198 -10.80 16.34 -5.97
CA GLU A 198 -9.54 16.74 -6.60
C GLU A 198 -8.52 15.60 -6.59
N ALA A 199 -8.36 14.92 -5.47
CA ALA A 199 -7.44 13.79 -5.35
C ALA A 199 -7.81 12.64 -6.30
N MET A 200 -9.09 12.31 -6.40
CA MET A 200 -9.59 11.24 -7.27
C MET A 200 -9.43 11.61 -8.75
N ALA A 201 -9.56 12.89 -9.12
CA ALA A 201 -9.35 13.36 -10.48
C ALA A 201 -7.90 13.20 -10.98
N LYS A 202 -6.93 13.03 -10.07
CA LYS A 202 -5.52 12.76 -10.40
C LYS A 202 -5.21 11.27 -10.64
N ILE A 203 -6.16 10.39 -10.36
CA ILE A 203 -5.96 8.94 -10.45
C ILE A 203 -6.79 8.39 -11.62
N PRO A 204 -6.22 7.52 -12.48
CA PRO A 204 -7.01 6.86 -13.51
C PRO A 204 -8.19 6.10 -12.89
N ASN A 205 -9.41 6.40 -13.32
CA ASN A 205 -10.63 5.82 -12.76
C ASN A 205 -10.63 4.28 -12.75
N ALA A 206 -10.00 3.65 -13.76
CA ALA A 206 -9.87 2.19 -13.86
C ALA A 206 -9.01 1.56 -12.73
N ASN A 207 -8.10 2.35 -12.15
CA ASN A 207 -7.16 1.88 -11.14
C ASN A 207 -7.75 2.05 -9.73
N ILE A 208 -8.66 3.01 -9.53
CA ILE A 208 -9.30 3.26 -8.24
C ILE A 208 -10.07 2.01 -7.79
N SER A 209 -9.62 1.42 -6.69
CA SER A 209 -10.14 0.14 -6.17
C SER A 209 -10.83 0.28 -4.81
N GLY A 210 -10.76 1.46 -4.18
CA GLY A 210 -11.55 1.77 -3.00
C GLY A 210 -11.06 2.99 -2.22
N LEU A 211 -11.85 3.36 -1.21
CA LEU A 211 -11.52 4.39 -0.22
C LEU A 211 -11.42 3.75 1.17
N ILE A 212 -10.46 4.21 1.97
CA ILE A 212 -10.37 3.87 3.39
C ILE A 212 -10.66 5.12 4.20
N LEU A 213 -11.75 5.11 4.95
CA LEU A 213 -12.10 6.16 5.90
C LEU A 213 -11.36 5.92 7.24
N ASN A 214 -10.26 6.63 7.46
CA ASN A 214 -9.41 6.44 8.62
C ASN A 214 -9.71 7.44 9.75
N LYS A 215 -9.29 7.12 10.98
CA LYS A 215 -9.52 7.91 12.21
C LYS A 215 -11.00 8.17 12.52
N SER A 216 -11.89 7.32 12.00
CA SER A 216 -13.30 7.36 12.34
C SER A 216 -13.49 7.10 13.83
N ARG A 217 -14.28 7.97 14.49
CA ARG A 217 -14.67 7.81 15.89
C ARG A 217 -15.97 7.01 16.06
N VAL A 218 -16.52 6.48 14.97
CA VAL A 218 -17.72 5.65 15.03
C VAL A 218 -17.35 4.35 15.75
N LYS A 219 -17.70 4.25 17.03
CA LYS A 219 -17.74 2.97 17.74
C LYS A 219 -18.70 2.08 16.97
N GLY A 220 -18.27 0.88 16.57
CA GLY A 220 -19.08 -0.07 15.80
C GLY A 220 -20.48 -0.22 16.39
N GLY A 221 -21.47 0.40 15.75
CA GLY A 221 -22.86 0.44 16.15
C GLY A 221 -23.72 0.70 14.92
N GLY A 222 -24.22 -0.38 14.32
CA GLY A 222 -25.02 -0.41 13.09
C GLY A 222 -24.14 -0.60 11.85
N SER A 223 -24.02 -1.78 11.22
CA SER A 223 -25.08 -2.74 10.91
C SER A 223 -24.54 -4.17 10.99
N SER A 224 -24.83 -4.85 12.09
CA SER A 224 -24.91 -6.31 12.09
C SER A 224 -26.12 -6.67 11.23
N TYR A 225 -25.89 -7.15 10.01
CA TYR A 225 -26.92 -7.82 9.22
C TYR A 225 -27.45 -9.00 10.05
N GLY A 226 -28.61 -8.81 10.67
CA GLY A 226 -29.36 -9.85 11.35
C GLY A 226 -29.90 -10.82 10.31
N TYR A 227 -29.28 -12.00 10.23
CA TYR A 227 -29.88 -13.16 9.58
C TYR A 227 -31.10 -13.59 10.40
N GLY A 228 -32.29 -13.20 9.95
CA GLY A 228 -33.55 -13.80 10.39
C GLY A 228 -33.91 -14.92 9.41
N TYR A 229 -33.79 -16.17 9.85
CA TYR A 229 -34.52 -17.27 9.25
C TYR A 229 -35.98 -17.17 9.70
N GLY A 230 -36.89 -17.08 8.73
CA GLY A 230 -38.33 -17.26 8.86
C GLY A 230 -38.83 -17.94 7.60
#